data_AF-A0A2A4VGS3-F1
#
_entry.id   AF-A0A2A4VGS3-F1
#
_cell.length_a   1.000
_cell.length_b   1.000
_cell.length_c   1.000
_cell.angle_alpha   90.00
_cell.angle_beta   90.00
_cell.angle_gamma   90.00
#
_symmetry.space_group_name_H-M   'P 1'
#
loop_
_entity.id
_entity.type
_entity.pdbx_description
1 polymer ?
#
loop_
_entity_poly.entity_id
_entity_poly.type
_entity_poly.pdbx_seq_one_letter_code
_entity_poly.pdbx_strand_id
1 'polypeptide(L)' 'MTRTLRVLGFHNITKRVFSMNKITMEELKSGMCRWPFGNTEDEGLSFCGKPSDPAAPYCEEHTIMAQAPSRRPKAT' A
#
# COMPACT_ATOMS: atom_id res chain seq x y z
N MET A 1 -28.39 -29.42 -6.92
CA MET A 1 -26.93 -29.22 -6.80
C MET A 1 -26.69 -27.72 -6.85
N THR A 2 -26.21 -27.16 -5.76
CA THR A 2 -26.30 -25.74 -5.37
C THR A 2 -25.36 -24.83 -6.17
N ARG A 3 -25.94 -23.75 -6.72
CA ARG A 3 -25.38 -22.40 -6.98
C ARG A 3 -23.86 -22.27 -6.76
N THR A 4 -23.07 -22.44 -7.82
CA THR A 4 -21.71 -21.88 -7.86
C THR A 4 -21.83 -20.37 -8.07
N LEU A 5 -21.45 -19.62 -7.04
CA LEU A 5 -21.49 -18.17 -7.00
C LEU A 5 -20.60 -17.53 -8.08
N ARG A 6 -21.11 -16.41 -8.59
CA ARG A 6 -20.38 -15.30 -9.25
C ARG A 6 -19.09 -14.93 -8.51
N VAL A 7 -18.30 -14.13 -9.23
CA VAL A 7 -17.14 -13.30 -8.88
C VAL A 7 -15.81 -14.02 -9.15
N LEU A 8 -14.93 -13.49 -10.00
CA LEU A 8 -14.44 -12.13 -9.96
C LEU A 8 -14.17 -11.59 -11.39
N GLY A 9 -14.74 -10.43 -11.68
CA GLY A 9 -14.22 -9.55 -12.72
C GLY A 9 -12.80 -9.16 -12.35
N PHE A 10 -11.83 -9.64 -13.12
CA PHE A 10 -10.45 -9.19 -13.03
C PHE A 10 -10.40 -7.77 -13.60
N HIS A 11 -10.53 -6.82 -12.67
CA HIS A 11 -10.42 -5.40 -12.92
C HIS A 11 -9.09 -5.13 -13.64
N ASN A 12 -9.17 -4.50 -14.80
CA ASN A 12 -8.05 -3.98 -15.59
C ASN A 12 -7.37 -2.83 -14.81
N ILE A 13 -6.44 -3.15 -13.90
CA ILE A 13 -5.74 -2.17 -13.05
C ILE A 13 -4.33 -1.87 -13.59
N THR A 14 -4.12 -1.79 -14.90
CA THR A 14 -2.75 -1.63 -15.44
C THR A 14 -2.43 -0.29 -16.06
N LYS A 15 -3.30 0.74 -16.00
CA LYS A 15 -2.90 2.07 -16.48
C LYS A 15 -3.43 3.18 -15.58
N ARG A 16 -2.64 3.59 -14.59
CA ARG A 16 -2.74 4.94 -14.05
C ARG A 16 -1.36 5.58 -14.03
N VAL A 17 -1.30 6.70 -14.74
CA VAL A 17 -0.13 7.52 -15.05
C VAL A 17 0.74 7.75 -13.81
N PHE A 18 2.03 7.54 -13.99
CA PHE A 18 3.11 7.71 -13.03
C PHE A 18 3.32 9.21 -12.75
N SER A 19 2.48 9.81 -11.92
CA SER A 19 2.75 11.12 -11.31
C SER A 19 3.13 10.90 -9.86
N MET A 20 4.17 11.60 -9.42
CA MET A 20 4.70 11.65 -8.07
C MET A 20 3.71 12.33 -7.09
N ASN A 21 2.50 11.80 -6.99
CA ASN A 21 1.42 12.35 -6.19
C ASN A 21 1.48 11.73 -4.81
N LYS A 22 2.19 12.41 -3.92
CA LYS A 22 2.05 12.19 -2.48
C LYS A 22 0.63 12.60 -2.11
N ILE A 23 -0.12 11.71 -1.47
CA ILE A 23 -1.52 11.94 -1.09
C ILE A 23 -1.63 12.12 0.41
N THR A 24 -2.62 12.87 0.89
CA THR A 24 -2.86 12.97 2.34
C THR A 24 -3.61 11.75 2.87
N MET A 25 -3.75 11.64 4.20
CA MET A 25 -4.52 10.56 4.81
C MET A 25 -5.97 10.52 4.30
N GLU A 26 -6.54 11.68 4.01
CA GLU A 26 -7.92 11.83 3.54
C GLU A 26 -8.14 11.23 2.14
N GLU A 27 -7.10 11.25 1.30
CA GLU A 27 -7.14 10.72 -0.06
C GLU A 27 -6.74 9.23 -0.14
N LEU A 28 -6.20 8.68 0.95
CA LEU A 28 -5.68 7.32 1.02
C LEU A 28 -6.80 6.27 1.01
N LYS A 29 -6.88 5.47 -0.06
CA LYS A 29 -7.90 4.43 -0.25
C LYS A 29 -7.36 3.01 -0.04
N SER A 30 -8.27 2.08 0.24
CA SER A 30 -7.98 0.64 0.27
C SER A 30 -7.45 0.16 -1.09
N GLY A 31 -6.24 -0.40 -1.13
CA GLY A 31 -5.53 -0.79 -2.36
C GLY A 31 -4.43 0.19 -2.81
N MET A 32 -4.10 1.18 -1.99
CA MET A 32 -2.99 2.10 -2.22
C MET A 32 -1.89 1.91 -1.17
N CYS A 33 -0.67 2.24 -1.56
CA CYS A 33 0.52 2.18 -0.73
C CYS A 33 0.44 3.22 0.38
N ARG A 34 0.35 2.73 1.61
CA ARG A 34 0.21 3.54 2.83
C ARG A 34 1.55 3.89 3.46
N TRP A 35 2.62 3.91 2.67
CA TRP A 35 3.94 4.26 3.19
C TRP A 35 3.95 5.73 3.62
N PRO A 36 4.23 6.04 4.89
CA PRO A 36 4.25 7.40 5.40
C PRO A 36 5.53 8.14 4.96
N PHE A 37 5.36 9.37 4.52
CA PHE A 37 6.40 10.33 4.19
C PHE A 37 6.24 11.55 5.11
N GLY A 38 7.30 11.89 5.84
CA GLY A 38 7.36 13.08 6.68
C GLY A 38 7.81 12.79 8.10
N ASN A 39 8.23 13.84 8.81
CA ASN A 39 8.44 13.83 10.25
C ASN A 39 7.11 14.08 10.95
N THR A 40 6.96 13.58 12.17
CA THR A 40 5.77 13.80 13.02
C THR A 40 5.51 15.28 13.36
N GLU A 41 6.44 16.18 13.04
CA GLU A 41 6.32 17.64 13.21
C GLU A 41 5.75 18.37 11.98
N ASP A 42 5.70 17.73 10.80
CA ASP A 42 5.04 18.31 9.63
C ASP A 42 3.53 18.08 9.73
N GLU A 43 2.74 19.15 9.64
CA GLU A 43 1.26 19.11 9.74
C GLU A 43 0.58 18.38 8.57
N GLY A 44 1.34 17.74 7.69
CA GLY A 44 0.86 17.01 6.52
C GLY A 44 1.52 15.65 6.38
N LEU A 45 0.99 14.64 7.09
CA LEU A 45 1.35 13.24 6.85
C LEU A 45 1.00 12.88 5.40
N SER A 46 2.05 12.76 4.59
CA SER A 46 1.95 12.44 3.18
C SER A 46 2.14 10.94 2.99
N PHE A 47 1.38 10.32 2.10
CA PHE A 47 1.45 8.89 1.80
C PHE A 47 1.83 8.67 0.35
N CYS A 48 2.43 7.52 0.07
CA CYS A 48 2.91 7.20 -1.27
C CYS A 48 1.83 7.23 -2.37
N GLY A 49 0.64 6.70 -2.11
CA GLY A 49 -0.46 6.70 -3.08
C GLY A 49 -0.28 5.79 -4.32
N LYS A 50 0.87 5.11 -4.48
CA LYS A 50 1.07 4.08 -5.52
C LYS A 50 0.05 2.94 -5.34
N PRO A 51 -0.40 2.26 -6.41
CA PRO A 51 -1.21 1.05 -6.26
C PRO A 51 -0.44 0.01 -5.44
N SER A 52 -1.07 -0.55 -4.40
CA SER A 52 -0.53 -1.68 -3.67
C SER A 52 -1.05 -2.98 -4.29
N ASP A 53 -0.26 -4.04 -4.22
CA ASP A 53 -0.76 -5.36 -4.56
C ASP A 53 -1.88 -5.78 -3.61
N PRO A 54 -2.88 -6.57 -4.05
CA PRO A 54 -3.91 -7.08 -3.16
C PRO A 54 -3.35 -7.97 -2.04
N ALA A 55 -2.14 -8.51 -2.24
CA ALA A 55 -1.42 -9.33 -1.27
C ALA A 55 -0.52 -8.51 -0.31
N ALA A 56 -0.31 -7.22 -0.55
CA ALA A 56 0.64 -6.41 0.21
C ALA A 56 0.06 -5.03 0.61
N PRO A 57 0.33 -4.52 1.82
CA PRO A 57 -0.17 -3.22 2.28
C PRO A 57 0.53 -2.01 1.63
N TYR A 58 1.62 -2.25 0.90
CA TYR A 58 2.47 -1.25 0.26
C TYR A 58 2.74 -1.63 -1.20
N CYS A 59 3.28 -0.72 -2.00
CA CYS A 59 3.81 -1.06 -3.32
C CYS A 59 5.09 -1.91 -3.16
N GLU A 60 5.52 -2.58 -4.23
CA GLU A 60 6.72 -3.43 -4.24
C GLU A 60 7.96 -2.73 -3.63
N GLU A 61 8.23 -1.50 -4.06
CA GLU A 61 9.36 -0.68 -3.59
C GLU A 61 9.34 -0.46 -2.06
N HIS A 62 8.19 -0.08 -1.50
CA HIS A 62 8.03 0.14 -0.07
C HIS A 62 7.85 -1.16 0.71
N THR A 63 7.43 -2.24 0.07
CA THR A 63 7.42 -3.58 0.69
C THR A 63 8.84 -4.04 0.98
N ILE A 64 9.77 -3.81 0.05
CA ILE A 64 11.19 -4.10 0.24
C ILE A 64 11.77 -3.20 1.36
N MET A 65 11.37 -1.93 1.43
CA MET A 65 11.79 -1.02 2.50
C MET A 65 11.21 -1.41 3.87
N ALA A 66 9.96 -1.88 3.91
CA ALA A 66 9.28 -2.37 5.11
C ALA A 66 9.87 -3.68 5.63
N GLN A 67 10.45 -4.49 4.75
CA GLN A 67 11.20 -5.71 5.07
C GLN A 67 12.51 -5.33 5.75
N ALA A 68 12.44 -4.68 6.92
CA ALA A 68 13.56 -4.58 7.82
C ALA A 68 14.02 -6.00 8.18
N PRO A 69 15.34 -6.27 8.26
CA PRO A 69 15.81 -7.55 8.77
C PRO A 69 15.30 -7.67 10.20
N SER A 70 14.44 -8.67 10.45
CA SER A 70 13.88 -8.99 11.75
C SER A 70 15.01 -8.98 12.77
N ARG A 71 15.13 -7.93 13.57
CA ARG A 71 16.07 -7.96 14.70
C ARG A 71 15.61 -9.12 15.55
N ARG A 72 16.46 -10.14 15.62
CA ARG A 72 16.23 -11.36 16.39
C ARG A 72 15.63 -10.96 17.74
N PRO A 73 14.58 -11.66 18.24
CA PRO A 73 14.11 -11.41 19.59
C PRO A 73 15.32 -11.55 20.51
N LYS A 74 15.59 -10.51 21.31
CA LYS A 74 16.58 -10.59 22.37
C LYS A 74 16.03 -11.65 23.32
N ALA A 75 16.57 -12.87 23.21
CA ALA A 75 16.36 -13.91 24.20
C ALA A 75 16.77 -13.31 25.54
N THR A 76 15.79 -13.13 26.42
CA THR A 76 16.04 -12.82 27.83
C THR A 76 16.31 -14.10 28.59
#